data_AF-A0A7L3GPN8-F1
#
_entry.id   AF-A0A7L3GPN8-F1
#
_cell.length_a   1.000
_cell.length_b   1.000
_cell.length_c   1.000
_cell.angle_alpha   90.00
_cell.angle_beta   90.00
_cell.angle_gamma   90.00
#
_symmetry.space_group_name_H-M   'P 1'
#
loop_
_entity.id
_entity.type
_entity.pdbx_description
1 polymer ?
#
loop_
_entity_poly.entity_id
_entity_poly.type
_entity_poly.pdbx_seq_one_letter_code
_entity_poly.pdbx_strand_id
1 'polypeptide(L)'
;PLGLKESVLPTQRSSLSNAGGNFFMVGVGFSFIFSWLLMLLVLITFVLGGNVYMLVCKSWHSQQLFQLLDTPGLIPGFNLSELLGQEGGTANFSEIYRRCQRDTALWQTLDLDQSVSLDELLNISQYTGEISMSFEKMNITLSPISLLNQSQRDLLLNVSRAGQPPDFTPTLEQLDQNLTWRSIPDLAAELEQLADKVGTDVKESLQADAHKLGVLDKKMQMSFSGLLQNLKENILLVQSGTAQLEAQTKAALSKASKTEELVERETANIIKNETWAFLEELLDFFETYISWAKSKLTGDVARCKPIAQTLDNMEVITCDYILDSLNAFWFSLGWCTFFLLPSIILAVRLAKFYRRMDTTDVYRPPTFNYYKIPRPSMRH
;
A
#
# COMPACT_ATOMS: atom_id res chain seq x y z
N PRO A 1 39.78 27.04 66.05
CA PRO A 1 40.24 26.94 64.64
C PRO A 1 41.77 27.05 64.55
N LEU A 2 42.42 25.97 64.10
CA LEU A 2 43.88 25.80 64.10
C LEU A 2 44.56 26.83 63.17
N GLY A 3 45.29 27.79 63.73
CA GLY A 3 46.24 28.56 62.93
C GLY A 3 46.71 29.89 63.53
N LEU A 4 45.81 30.66 64.13
CA LEU A 4 46.11 32.00 64.67
C LEU A 4 45.81 32.03 66.18
N LYS A 5 46.83 32.30 67.00
CA LYS A 5 46.65 32.72 68.40
C LYS A 5 46.92 34.22 68.45
N GLU A 6 45.93 35.00 68.87
CA GLU A 6 45.94 36.47 68.83
C GLU A 6 47.09 37.10 69.64
N SER A 7 47.64 36.36 70.60
CA SER A 7 48.74 36.78 71.48
C SER A 7 50.16 36.43 70.98
N VAL A 8 50.32 35.89 69.76
CA VAL A 8 51.64 35.45 69.26
C VAL A 8 52.30 36.51 68.38
N LEU A 9 53.55 36.87 68.71
CA LEU A 9 54.38 37.79 67.94
C LEU A 9 54.51 37.35 66.47
N PRO A 10 54.50 38.27 65.48
CA PRO A 10 54.54 37.94 64.06
C PRO A 10 55.71 37.04 63.60
N THR A 11 56.81 37.03 64.34
CA THR A 11 58.01 36.19 64.11
C THR A 11 57.85 34.74 64.57
N GLN A 12 56.84 34.44 65.42
CA GLN A 12 56.62 33.11 65.99
C GLN A 12 55.38 32.38 65.43
N ARG A 13 54.79 32.86 64.33
CA ARG A 13 53.60 32.24 63.69
C ARG A 13 53.86 30.78 63.28
N SER A 14 52.85 29.91 63.30
CA SER A 14 53.01 28.48 62.97
C SER A 14 53.40 28.26 61.49
N SER A 15 54.05 27.13 61.18
CA SER A 15 54.40 26.76 59.80
C SER A 15 53.16 26.65 58.90
N LEU A 16 52.06 26.12 59.44
CA LEU A 16 50.76 26.04 58.74
C LEU A 16 50.20 27.42 58.39
N SER A 17 50.29 28.39 59.30
CA SER A 17 49.87 29.77 59.05
C SER A 17 50.73 30.42 57.96
N ASN A 18 52.06 30.24 58.01
CA ASN A 18 52.97 30.75 56.98
C ASN A 18 52.72 30.11 55.60
N ALA A 19 52.48 28.80 55.56
CA ALA A 19 52.09 28.09 54.34
C ALA A 19 50.79 28.66 53.76
N GLY A 20 49.75 28.86 54.59
CA GLY A 20 48.49 29.49 54.16
C GLY A 20 48.68 30.91 53.60
N GLY A 21 49.55 31.70 54.22
CA GLY A 21 49.92 33.02 53.72
C GLY A 21 50.65 33.00 52.37
N ASN A 22 51.52 32.00 52.15
CA ASN A 22 52.17 31.78 50.86
C ASN A 22 51.18 31.29 49.80
N PHE A 23 50.24 30.40 50.16
CA PHE A 23 49.16 29.96 49.26
C PHE A 23 48.28 31.13 48.82
N PHE A 24 47.92 32.06 49.71
CA PHE A 24 47.20 33.28 49.33
C PHE A 24 48.00 34.13 48.33
N MET A 25 49.31 34.29 48.53
CA MET A 25 50.16 35.04 47.58
C MET A 25 50.33 34.34 46.22
N VAL A 26 50.46 33.02 46.21
CA VAL A 26 50.48 32.22 44.97
C VAL A 26 49.14 32.34 44.24
N GLY A 27 48.02 32.25 44.96
CA GLY A 27 46.68 32.44 44.41
C GLY A 27 46.47 33.84 43.82
N VAL A 28 46.97 34.89 44.48
CA VAL A 28 46.97 36.25 43.92
C VAL A 28 47.79 36.32 42.62
N GLY A 29 48.99 35.72 42.60
CA GLY A 29 49.82 35.65 41.40
C GLY A 29 49.12 34.94 40.24
N PHE A 30 48.50 33.79 40.51
CA PHE A 30 47.72 33.03 39.51
C PHE A 30 46.54 33.86 39.00
N SER A 31 45.77 34.48 39.89
CA SER A 31 44.66 35.35 39.51
C SER A 31 45.10 36.50 38.62
N PHE A 32 46.25 37.13 38.87
CA PHE A 32 46.79 38.18 37.96
C PHE A 32 47.18 37.64 36.58
N ILE A 33 47.82 36.47 36.51
CA ILE A 33 48.26 35.87 35.24
C ILE A 33 47.07 35.47 34.37
N PHE A 34 46.02 34.91 34.96
CA PHE A 34 44.86 34.37 34.22
C PHE A 34 43.66 35.33 34.13
N SER A 35 43.64 36.44 34.89
CA SER A 35 42.50 37.37 34.90
C SER A 35 42.21 37.97 33.51
N TRP A 36 43.23 38.33 32.74
CA TRP A 36 43.02 38.90 31.40
C TRP A 36 42.49 37.85 30.42
N LEU A 37 42.93 36.59 30.51
CA LEU A 37 42.40 35.47 29.72
C LEU A 37 40.94 35.20 30.05
N LEU A 38 40.61 35.21 31.34
CA LEU A 38 39.25 34.97 31.81
C LEU A 38 38.32 36.12 31.41
N MET A 39 38.77 37.38 31.51
CA MET A 39 38.05 38.55 30.99
C MET A 39 37.83 38.47 29.47
N LEU A 40 38.86 38.08 28.71
CA LEU A 40 38.78 37.92 27.25
C LEU A 40 37.75 36.85 26.88
N LEU A 41 37.80 35.70 27.56
CA LEU A 41 36.87 34.60 27.33
C LEU A 41 35.42 35.02 27.61
N VAL A 42 35.16 35.71 28.74
CA VAL A 42 33.84 36.24 29.08
C VAL A 42 33.37 37.23 28.03
N LEU A 43 34.24 38.13 27.55
CA LEU A 43 33.88 39.12 26.53
C LEU A 43 33.51 38.46 25.20
N ILE A 44 34.31 37.50 24.72
CA ILE A 44 34.03 36.79 23.47
C ILE A 44 32.70 36.03 23.57
N THR A 45 32.51 35.28 24.65
CA THR A 45 31.31 34.46 24.85
C THR A 45 30.06 35.31 25.10
N PHE A 46 30.19 36.47 25.76
CA PHE A 46 29.11 37.46 25.90
C PHE A 46 28.71 38.06 24.56
N VAL A 47 29.68 38.52 23.76
CA VAL A 47 29.39 39.12 22.45
C VAL A 47 28.74 38.09 21.54
N LEU A 48 29.25 36.86 21.49
CA LEU A 48 28.67 35.80 20.68
C LEU A 48 27.28 35.38 21.21
N GLY A 49 27.17 34.94 22.46
CA GLY A 49 25.91 34.45 23.03
C GLY A 49 24.81 35.50 23.02
N GLY A 50 25.10 36.71 23.52
CA GLY A 50 24.10 37.78 23.63
C GLY A 50 23.62 38.32 22.29
N ASN A 51 24.54 38.59 21.35
CA ASN A 51 24.14 39.13 20.04
C ASN A 51 23.50 38.06 19.15
N VAL A 52 24.03 36.83 19.13
CA VAL A 52 23.47 35.75 18.32
C VAL A 52 22.07 35.37 18.80
N TYR A 53 21.85 35.32 20.12
CA TYR A 53 20.51 35.06 20.66
C TYR A 53 19.48 36.11 20.22
N MET A 54 19.84 37.40 20.32
CA MET A 54 18.93 38.49 19.94
C MET A 54 18.67 38.58 18.44
N LEU A 55 19.68 38.33 17.59
CA LEU A 55 19.57 38.46 16.14
C LEU A 55 19.01 37.22 15.45
N VAL A 56 19.34 36.02 15.97
CA VAL A 56 18.97 34.76 15.32
C VAL A 56 17.74 34.18 16.00
N CYS A 57 17.82 33.82 17.28
CA CYS A 57 16.73 33.10 17.95
C CYS A 57 15.43 33.89 18.02
N LYS A 58 15.51 35.17 18.43
CA LYS A 58 14.33 36.02 18.52
C LYS A 58 13.71 36.31 17.15
N SER A 59 14.53 36.52 16.13
CA SER A 59 14.06 36.79 14.77
C SER A 59 13.61 35.52 14.03
N TRP A 60 14.10 34.35 14.41
CA TRP A 60 13.62 33.05 13.93
C TRP A 60 12.23 32.75 14.48
N HIS A 61 12.05 32.86 15.81
CA HIS A 61 10.78 32.63 16.48
C HIS A 61 9.65 33.54 15.97
N SER A 62 10.00 34.82 15.72
CA SER A 62 9.05 35.80 15.17
C SER A 62 8.89 35.72 13.64
N GLN A 63 9.56 34.76 12.97
CA GLN A 63 9.60 34.59 11.52
C GLN A 63 10.11 35.81 10.73
N GLN A 64 10.70 36.79 11.43
CA GLN A 64 11.29 37.99 10.82
C GLN A 64 12.51 37.65 9.96
N LEU A 65 13.26 36.60 10.31
CA LEU A 65 14.35 36.09 9.47
C LEU A 65 13.84 35.58 8.13
N PHE A 66 12.69 34.90 8.10
CA PHE A 66 12.13 34.40 6.84
C PHE A 66 11.66 35.55 5.94
N GLN A 67 11.03 36.58 6.52
CA GLN A 67 10.70 37.81 5.80
C GLN A 67 11.93 38.52 5.22
N LEU A 68 13.08 38.41 5.88
CA LEU A 68 14.36 38.94 5.41
C LEU A 68 14.86 38.17 4.18
N LEU A 69 14.75 36.84 4.19
CA LEU A 69 15.07 35.98 3.05
C LEU A 69 14.11 36.20 1.87
N ASP A 70 12.87 36.57 2.16
CA ASP A 70 11.83 36.84 1.19
C ASP A 70 11.97 38.22 0.51
N THR A 71 12.83 39.09 1.05
CA THR A 71 13.06 40.43 0.49
C THR A 71 14.09 40.37 -0.65
N PRO A 72 13.67 40.63 -1.91
CA PRO A 72 14.57 40.49 -3.06
C PRO A 72 15.69 41.54 -3.01
N GLY A 73 16.91 41.11 -3.34
CA GLY A 73 18.10 41.98 -3.43
C GLY A 73 18.83 42.23 -2.12
N LEU A 74 18.36 41.68 -0.99
CA LEU A 74 19.06 41.79 0.28
C LEU A 74 20.23 40.79 0.41
N ILE A 75 20.09 39.60 -0.19
CA ILE A 75 21.15 38.60 -0.30
C ILE A 75 21.59 38.53 -1.77
N PRO A 76 22.84 38.92 -2.10
CA PRO A 76 23.29 38.94 -3.49
C PRO A 76 23.34 37.53 -4.07
N GLY A 77 22.65 37.31 -5.19
CA GLY A 77 22.63 36.03 -5.92
C GLY A 77 21.62 34.99 -5.41
N PHE A 78 20.77 35.32 -4.43
CA PHE A 78 19.71 34.43 -3.97
C PHE A 78 18.34 34.94 -4.43
N ASN A 79 17.66 34.14 -5.25
CA ASN A 79 16.28 34.36 -5.64
C ASN A 79 15.55 33.00 -5.63
N LEU A 80 14.67 32.82 -4.65
CA LEU A 80 13.95 31.56 -4.47
C LEU A 80 13.05 31.24 -5.66
N SER A 81 12.42 32.25 -6.27
CA SER A 81 11.56 32.05 -7.45
C SER A 81 12.34 31.55 -8.66
N GLU A 82 13.56 32.07 -8.86
CA GLU A 82 14.45 31.64 -9.95
C GLU A 82 14.95 30.21 -9.74
N LEU A 83 15.30 29.85 -8.49
CA LEU A 83 15.70 28.49 -8.13
C LEU A 83 14.58 27.46 -8.33
N LEU A 84 13.33 27.87 -8.12
CA LEU A 84 12.15 27.03 -8.34
C LEU A 84 11.69 27.00 -9.80
N GLY A 85 12.37 27.71 -10.71
CA GLY A 85 12.00 27.77 -12.13
C GLY A 85 10.69 28.53 -12.38
N GLN A 86 10.27 29.39 -11.44
CA GLN A 86 9.02 30.13 -11.50
C GLN A 86 9.30 31.52 -12.08
N GLU A 87 9.23 31.65 -13.41
CA GLU A 87 9.42 32.95 -14.09
C GLU A 87 8.28 33.91 -13.71
N GLY A 88 8.58 34.95 -12.93
CA GLY A 88 7.63 36.00 -12.55
C GLY A 88 6.81 35.74 -11.27
N GLY A 89 7.01 34.62 -10.58
CA GLY A 89 6.40 34.33 -9.27
C GLY A 89 7.16 34.99 -8.11
N THR A 90 6.48 35.31 -7.00
CA THR A 90 7.10 35.69 -5.72
C THR A 90 7.02 34.50 -4.77
N ALA A 91 7.98 33.56 -4.86
CA ALA A 91 8.08 32.47 -3.92
C ALA A 91 8.48 33.03 -2.55
N ASN A 92 7.58 32.91 -1.58
CA ASN A 92 7.74 33.45 -0.24
C ASN A 92 8.07 32.30 0.72
N PHE A 93 9.32 32.18 1.15
CA PHE A 93 9.80 31.18 2.09
C PHE A 93 8.98 31.17 3.38
N SER A 94 8.57 32.33 3.91
CA SER A 94 7.68 32.41 5.07
C SER A 94 6.35 31.70 4.85
N GLU A 95 5.74 31.85 3.67
CA GLU A 95 4.49 31.17 3.33
C GLU A 95 4.69 29.68 3.08
N ILE A 96 5.77 29.30 2.39
CA ILE A 96 6.18 27.90 2.19
C ILE A 96 6.34 27.20 3.54
N TYR A 97 7.06 27.82 4.46
CA TYR A 97 7.26 27.32 5.82
C TYR A 97 5.93 27.11 6.55
N ARG A 98 5.03 28.11 6.50
CA ARG A 98 3.72 28.07 7.14
C ARG A 98 2.81 26.98 6.55
N ARG A 99 2.83 26.77 5.24
CA ARG A 99 2.12 25.66 4.56
C ARG A 99 2.70 24.32 4.98
N CYS A 100 4.02 24.21 5.10
CA CYS A 100 4.65 22.99 5.60
C CYS A 100 4.31 22.66 7.05
N GLN A 101 4.22 23.66 7.94
CA GLN A 101 3.73 23.43 9.30
C GLN A 101 2.29 22.87 9.34
N ARG A 102 1.46 23.18 8.34
CA ARG A 102 0.10 22.66 8.18
C ARG A 102 0.01 21.29 7.50
N ASP A 103 1.13 20.62 7.26
CA ASP A 103 1.19 19.31 6.60
C ASP A 103 0.71 19.30 5.15
N THR A 104 0.85 20.45 4.47
CA THR A 104 0.56 20.56 3.04
C THR A 104 1.60 19.78 2.21
N ALA A 105 1.16 19.19 1.09
CA ALA A 105 2.06 18.55 0.13
C ALA A 105 3.02 19.56 -0.50
N LEU A 106 4.24 19.14 -0.83
CA LEU A 106 5.21 20.00 -1.51
C LEU A 106 4.67 20.53 -2.85
N TRP A 107 3.88 19.72 -3.56
CA TRP A 107 3.26 20.10 -4.83
C TRP A 107 2.45 21.40 -4.70
N GLN A 108 1.52 21.44 -3.74
CA GLN A 108 0.71 22.61 -3.42
C GLN A 108 1.50 23.72 -2.71
N THR A 109 2.55 23.37 -1.97
CA THR A 109 3.33 24.35 -1.21
C THR A 109 4.20 25.21 -2.13
N LEU A 110 4.76 24.61 -3.17
CA LEU A 110 5.63 25.25 -4.15
C LEU A 110 4.85 25.73 -5.39
N ASP A 111 3.52 25.63 -5.36
CA ASP A 111 2.63 26.00 -6.48
C ASP A 111 3.08 25.38 -7.83
N LEU A 112 3.53 24.11 -7.81
CA LEU A 112 4.13 23.44 -8.97
C LEU A 112 3.17 23.30 -10.16
N ASP A 113 1.86 23.35 -9.91
CA ASP A 113 0.81 23.38 -10.94
C ASP A 113 1.02 24.48 -11.99
N GLN A 114 1.67 25.59 -11.62
CA GLN A 114 1.97 26.69 -12.56
C GLN A 114 3.12 26.38 -13.51
N SER A 115 4.05 25.53 -13.08
CA SER A 115 5.27 25.18 -13.83
C SER A 115 5.12 23.86 -14.60
N VAL A 116 4.35 22.93 -14.06
CA VAL A 116 4.17 21.57 -14.59
C VAL A 116 2.68 21.24 -14.63
N SER A 117 2.14 21.15 -15.84
CA SER A 117 0.77 20.68 -16.05
C SER A 117 0.72 19.15 -15.97
N LEU A 118 0.20 18.62 -14.85
CA LEU A 118 -0.07 17.17 -14.73
C LEU A 118 -1.11 16.69 -15.74
N ASP A 119 -2.01 17.58 -16.17
CA ASP A 119 -3.02 17.25 -17.17
C ASP A 119 -2.41 17.03 -18.55
N GLU A 120 -1.38 17.78 -18.90
CA GLU A 120 -0.63 17.61 -20.15
C GLU A 120 0.34 16.42 -20.06
N LEU A 121 1.07 16.29 -18.95
CA LEU A 121 2.07 15.24 -18.76
C LEU A 121 1.46 13.83 -18.70
N LEU A 122 0.30 13.70 -18.05
CA LEU A 122 -0.41 12.43 -17.90
C LEU A 122 -1.59 12.32 -18.89
N ASN A 123 -1.55 13.06 -20.00
CA ASN A 123 -2.59 12.99 -21.01
C ASN A 123 -2.47 11.67 -21.81
N ILE A 124 -3.42 10.77 -21.61
CA ILE A 124 -3.52 9.52 -22.37
C ILE A 124 -4.53 9.56 -23.52
N SER A 125 -5.24 10.68 -23.71
CA SER A 125 -6.32 10.78 -24.71
C SER A 125 -5.86 10.44 -26.13
N GLN A 126 -4.61 10.75 -26.48
CA GLN A 126 -4.02 10.35 -27.76
C GLN A 126 -3.97 8.83 -27.92
N TYR A 127 -3.43 8.13 -26.92
CA TYR A 127 -3.30 6.67 -26.95
C TYR A 127 -4.67 6.00 -26.90
N THR A 128 -5.56 6.46 -26.02
CA THR A 128 -6.96 6.01 -25.95
C THR A 128 -7.64 6.15 -27.31
N GLY A 129 -7.48 7.29 -27.99
CA GLY A 129 -8.04 7.53 -29.31
C GLY A 129 -7.47 6.62 -30.40
N GLU A 130 -6.15 6.43 -30.44
CA GLU A 130 -5.49 5.54 -31.40
C GLU A 130 -5.89 4.07 -31.21
N ILE A 131 -6.03 3.62 -29.96
CA ILE A 131 -6.44 2.27 -29.60
C ILE A 131 -7.91 2.04 -30.02
N SER A 132 -8.82 2.95 -29.68
CA SER A 132 -10.23 2.87 -30.09
C SER A 132 -10.40 2.85 -31.61
N MET A 133 -9.70 3.74 -32.34
CA MET A 133 -9.73 3.76 -33.80
C MET A 133 -9.17 2.48 -34.44
N SER A 134 -8.12 1.90 -33.86
CA SER A 134 -7.53 0.65 -34.35
C SER A 134 -8.49 -0.52 -34.16
N PHE A 135 -9.24 -0.53 -33.06
CA PHE A 135 -10.24 -1.54 -32.76
C PHE A 135 -11.50 -1.43 -33.62
N GLU A 136 -11.97 -0.21 -33.91
CA GLU A 136 -13.10 -0.02 -34.83
C GLU A 136 -12.84 -0.63 -36.22
N LYS A 137 -11.58 -0.52 -36.69
CA LYS A 137 -11.10 -1.06 -37.96
C LYS A 137 -10.80 -2.57 -37.92
N MET A 138 -10.91 -3.21 -36.75
CA MET A 138 -10.64 -4.64 -36.61
C MET A 138 -11.72 -5.46 -37.32
N ASN A 139 -11.31 -6.21 -38.33
CA ASN A 139 -12.16 -7.20 -38.99
C ASN A 139 -11.87 -8.59 -38.44
N ILE A 140 -12.88 -9.21 -37.83
CA ILE A 140 -12.77 -10.55 -37.28
C ILE A 140 -13.14 -11.55 -38.37
N THR A 141 -12.14 -12.23 -38.91
CA THR A 141 -12.34 -13.34 -39.85
C THR A 141 -12.41 -14.65 -39.07
N LEU A 142 -13.61 -15.22 -38.99
CA LEU A 142 -13.80 -16.58 -38.48
C LEU A 142 -13.51 -17.59 -39.58
N SER A 143 -12.87 -18.70 -39.22
CA SER A 143 -12.83 -19.86 -40.11
C SER A 143 -14.26 -20.41 -40.26
N PRO A 144 -14.63 -20.96 -41.44
CA PRO A 144 -15.96 -21.53 -41.62
C PRO A 144 -16.19 -22.64 -40.60
N ILE A 145 -17.24 -22.47 -39.79
CA ILE A 145 -17.61 -23.42 -38.74
C ILE A 145 -18.55 -24.44 -39.34
N SER A 146 -18.06 -25.68 -39.53
CA SER A 146 -18.90 -26.81 -39.96
C SER A 146 -19.28 -27.64 -38.73
N LEU A 147 -20.56 -27.60 -38.33
CA LEU A 147 -21.07 -28.45 -37.24
C LEU A 147 -21.18 -29.91 -37.69
N LEU A 148 -21.65 -30.11 -38.92
CA LEU A 148 -21.86 -31.41 -39.55
C LEU A 148 -21.50 -31.31 -41.03
N ASN A 149 -20.51 -32.07 -41.45
CA ASN A 149 -20.12 -32.16 -42.85
C ASN A 149 -21.21 -32.83 -43.69
N GLN A 150 -21.26 -32.53 -44.99
CA GLN A 150 -22.26 -33.09 -45.90
C GLN A 150 -22.31 -34.62 -45.85
N SER A 151 -21.17 -35.29 -45.78
CA SER A 151 -21.09 -36.75 -45.65
C SER A 151 -21.76 -37.29 -44.38
N GLN A 152 -21.65 -36.57 -43.27
CA GLN A 152 -22.28 -36.94 -41.99
C GLN A 152 -23.80 -36.71 -42.04
N ARG A 153 -24.24 -35.64 -42.70
CA ARG A 153 -25.65 -35.33 -42.93
C ARG A 153 -26.31 -36.41 -43.78
N ASP A 154 -25.65 -36.79 -44.87
CA ASP A 154 -26.12 -37.84 -45.78
C ASP A 154 -26.11 -39.20 -45.09
N LEU A 155 -25.10 -39.50 -44.27
CA LEU A 155 -25.05 -40.73 -43.48
C LEU A 155 -26.24 -40.83 -42.51
N LEU A 156 -26.54 -39.76 -41.76
CA LEU A 156 -27.67 -39.73 -40.83
C LEU A 156 -29.01 -39.94 -41.55
N LEU A 157 -29.22 -39.27 -42.68
CA LEU A 157 -30.42 -39.45 -43.50
C LEU A 157 -30.52 -40.86 -44.09
N ASN A 158 -29.40 -41.42 -44.54
CA ASN A 158 -29.37 -42.77 -45.09
C ASN A 158 -29.63 -43.83 -44.03
N VAL A 159 -29.06 -43.68 -42.83
CA VAL A 159 -29.34 -44.57 -41.68
C VAL A 159 -30.80 -44.46 -41.26
N SER A 160 -31.36 -43.24 -41.18
CA SER A 160 -32.78 -43.08 -40.83
C SER A 160 -33.73 -43.70 -41.86
N ARG A 161 -33.36 -43.64 -43.15
CA ARG A 161 -34.14 -44.29 -44.24
C ARG A 161 -33.94 -45.80 -44.28
N ALA A 162 -32.72 -46.28 -44.07
CA ALA A 162 -32.41 -47.71 -44.05
C ALA A 162 -33.04 -48.43 -42.86
N GLY A 163 -33.31 -47.72 -41.76
CA GLY A 163 -34.05 -48.21 -40.61
C GLY A 163 -35.56 -48.29 -40.82
N GLN A 164 -36.10 -47.89 -41.99
CA GLN A 164 -37.53 -48.01 -42.27
C GLN A 164 -37.92 -49.49 -42.40
N PRO A 165 -38.97 -49.94 -41.69
CA PRO A 165 -39.45 -51.30 -41.79
C PRO A 165 -40.05 -51.54 -43.18
N PRO A 166 -40.13 -52.81 -43.62
CA PRO A 166 -40.95 -53.15 -44.78
C PRO A 166 -42.41 -52.79 -44.53
N ASP A 167 -43.19 -52.70 -45.60
CA ASP A 167 -44.62 -52.48 -45.50
C ASP A 167 -45.30 -53.68 -44.83
N PHE A 168 -45.62 -53.52 -43.54
CA PHE A 168 -46.35 -54.52 -42.76
C PHE A 168 -47.87 -54.41 -42.88
N THR A 169 -48.41 -53.47 -43.68
CA THR A 169 -49.86 -53.37 -43.94
C THR A 169 -50.49 -54.71 -44.31
N PRO A 170 -49.98 -55.48 -45.29
CA PRO A 170 -50.55 -56.81 -45.61
C PRO A 170 -50.41 -57.82 -44.47
N THR A 171 -49.38 -57.70 -43.64
CA THR A 171 -49.18 -58.59 -42.47
C THR A 171 -50.18 -58.28 -41.37
N LEU A 172 -50.45 -56.99 -41.12
CA LEU A 172 -51.47 -56.53 -40.17
C LEU A 172 -52.88 -56.94 -40.63
N GLU A 173 -53.19 -56.80 -41.92
CA GLU A 173 -54.45 -57.28 -42.49
C GLU A 173 -54.64 -58.79 -42.32
N GLN A 174 -53.58 -59.57 -42.49
CA GLN A 174 -53.63 -61.02 -42.33
C GLN A 174 -53.71 -61.44 -40.85
N LEU A 175 -53.10 -60.67 -39.93
CA LEU A 175 -53.22 -60.88 -38.48
C LEU A 175 -54.62 -60.58 -37.94
N ASP A 176 -55.38 -59.73 -38.63
CA ASP A 176 -56.77 -59.41 -38.30
C ASP A 176 -57.78 -60.44 -38.84
N GLN A 177 -57.32 -61.46 -39.60
CA GLN A 177 -58.18 -62.56 -40.08
C GLN A 177 -58.31 -63.68 -39.06
N ASN A 178 -59.42 -64.43 -39.15
CA ASN A 178 -59.64 -65.63 -38.34
C ASN A 178 -58.60 -66.71 -38.69
N LEU A 179 -58.03 -67.35 -37.66
CA LEU A 179 -57.00 -68.41 -37.80
C LEU A 179 -57.49 -69.64 -38.57
N THR A 180 -58.80 -69.85 -38.62
CA THR A 180 -59.43 -70.98 -39.31
C THR A 180 -60.43 -70.48 -40.34
N TRP A 181 -60.50 -71.20 -41.47
CA TRP A 181 -61.44 -70.92 -42.57
C TRP A 181 -62.91 -70.92 -42.11
N ARG A 182 -63.23 -71.75 -41.11
CA ARG A 182 -64.51 -71.78 -40.41
C ARG A 182 -64.23 -71.70 -38.90
N SER A 183 -65.04 -70.96 -38.16
CA SER A 183 -64.99 -70.91 -36.70
C SER A 183 -65.07 -72.35 -36.15
N ILE A 184 -64.03 -72.77 -35.41
CA ILE A 184 -64.01 -74.09 -34.75
C ILE A 184 -65.22 -74.25 -33.80
N PRO A 185 -65.63 -73.21 -33.02
CA PRO A 185 -66.87 -73.24 -32.27
C PRO A 185 -68.12 -73.52 -33.11
N ASP A 186 -68.23 -72.89 -34.29
CA ASP A 186 -69.40 -73.04 -35.16
C ASP A 186 -69.46 -74.47 -35.74
N LEU A 187 -68.30 -75.03 -36.10
CA LEU A 187 -68.20 -76.42 -36.56
C LEU A 187 -68.52 -77.42 -35.45
N ALA A 188 -68.08 -77.16 -34.21
CA ALA A 188 -68.44 -77.97 -33.06
C ALA A 188 -69.96 -77.93 -32.79
N ALA A 189 -70.58 -76.75 -32.88
CA ALA A 189 -72.03 -76.59 -32.74
C ALA A 189 -72.83 -77.29 -33.85
N GLU A 190 -72.36 -77.25 -35.11
CA GLU A 190 -72.96 -77.99 -36.22
C GLU A 190 -72.89 -79.51 -35.99
N LEU A 191 -71.78 -80.02 -35.45
CA LEU A 191 -71.62 -81.44 -35.11
C LEU A 191 -72.52 -81.87 -33.94
N GLU A 192 -72.69 -81.01 -32.94
CA GLU A 192 -73.66 -81.24 -31.85
C GLU A 192 -75.10 -81.29 -32.38
N GLN A 193 -75.48 -80.32 -33.23
CA GLN A 193 -76.81 -80.30 -33.86
C GLN A 193 -77.04 -81.50 -34.79
N LEU A 194 -75.99 -81.99 -35.45
CA LEU A 194 -76.07 -83.19 -36.26
C LEU A 194 -76.24 -84.42 -35.38
N ALA A 195 -75.50 -84.53 -34.27
CA ALA A 195 -75.60 -85.63 -33.31
C ALA A 195 -77.01 -85.80 -32.72
N ASP A 196 -77.78 -84.72 -32.58
CA ASP A 196 -79.17 -84.76 -32.12
C ASP A 196 -80.17 -85.31 -33.14
N LYS A 197 -79.77 -85.45 -34.41
CA LYS A 197 -80.61 -85.91 -35.52
C LYS A 197 -80.29 -87.32 -36.02
N VAL A 198 -79.27 -88.01 -35.49
CA VAL A 198 -78.81 -89.36 -35.92
C VAL A 198 -79.08 -90.43 -34.86
N GLY A 199 -78.99 -91.71 -35.25
CA GLY A 199 -79.10 -92.88 -34.35
C GLY A 199 -78.01 -92.95 -33.28
N THR A 200 -78.30 -93.66 -32.18
CA THR A 200 -77.47 -93.74 -30.96
C THR A 200 -76.01 -94.16 -31.20
N ASP A 201 -75.77 -94.97 -32.22
CA ASP A 201 -74.50 -95.54 -32.64
C ASP A 201 -73.51 -94.52 -33.24
N VAL A 202 -74.00 -93.40 -33.80
CA VAL A 202 -73.15 -92.32 -34.37
C VAL A 202 -73.16 -91.06 -33.49
N LYS A 203 -74.19 -90.90 -32.64
CA LYS A 203 -74.39 -89.75 -31.75
C LYS A 203 -73.20 -89.53 -30.80
N GLU A 204 -72.75 -90.57 -30.11
CA GLU A 204 -71.63 -90.45 -29.15
C GLU A 204 -70.32 -90.05 -29.83
N SER A 205 -70.07 -90.54 -31.06
CA SER A 205 -68.88 -90.19 -31.83
C SER A 205 -68.90 -88.72 -32.26
N LEU A 206 -70.03 -88.21 -32.74
CA LEU A 206 -70.18 -86.81 -33.16
C LEU A 206 -70.03 -85.84 -31.97
N GLN A 207 -70.58 -86.20 -30.80
CA GLN A 207 -70.41 -85.41 -29.58
C GLN A 207 -68.96 -85.45 -29.07
N ALA A 208 -68.29 -86.60 -29.16
CA ALA A 208 -66.88 -86.72 -28.80
C ALA A 208 -65.99 -85.86 -29.72
N ASP A 209 -66.29 -85.80 -31.01
CA ASP A 209 -65.55 -84.99 -31.98
C ASP A 209 -65.83 -83.48 -31.83
N ALA A 210 -67.08 -83.09 -31.53
CA ALA A 210 -67.42 -81.71 -31.15
C ALA A 210 -66.66 -81.27 -29.87
N HIS A 211 -66.59 -82.12 -28.85
CA HIS A 211 -65.83 -81.86 -27.64
C HIS A 211 -64.31 -81.74 -27.93
N LYS A 212 -63.74 -82.62 -28.76
CA LYS A 212 -62.33 -82.52 -29.19
C LYS A 212 -62.06 -81.20 -29.91
N LEU A 213 -62.96 -80.74 -30.77
CA LEU A 213 -62.86 -79.43 -31.44
C LEU A 213 -62.91 -78.28 -30.43
N GLY A 214 -63.78 -78.34 -29.42
CA GLY A 214 -63.81 -77.34 -28.35
C GLY A 214 -62.52 -77.29 -27.51
N VAL A 215 -61.91 -78.45 -27.23
CA VAL A 215 -60.60 -78.52 -26.56
C VAL A 215 -59.48 -77.97 -27.46
N LEU A 216 -59.56 -78.25 -28.76
CA LEU A 216 -58.61 -77.74 -29.75
C LEU A 216 -58.68 -76.20 -29.88
N ASP A 217 -59.89 -75.64 -29.94
CA ASP A 217 -60.11 -74.18 -29.98
C ASP A 217 -59.53 -73.48 -28.75
N LYS A 218 -59.83 -73.98 -27.54
CA LYS A 218 -59.26 -73.45 -26.29
C LYS A 218 -57.73 -73.52 -26.29
N LYS A 219 -57.14 -74.62 -26.76
CA LYS A 219 -55.69 -74.77 -26.87
C LYS A 219 -55.11 -73.80 -27.91
N MET A 220 -55.79 -73.59 -29.02
CA MET A 220 -55.38 -72.67 -30.08
C MET A 220 -55.43 -71.22 -29.58
N GLN A 221 -56.52 -70.80 -28.93
CA GLN A 221 -56.64 -69.47 -28.34
C GLN A 221 -55.58 -69.21 -27.27
N MET A 222 -55.39 -70.16 -26.32
CA MET A 222 -54.37 -70.00 -25.26
C MET A 222 -52.95 -69.93 -25.81
N SER A 223 -52.65 -70.62 -26.93
CA SER A 223 -51.30 -70.66 -27.49
C SER A 223 -51.00 -69.50 -28.43
N PHE A 224 -51.96 -69.11 -29.28
CA PHE A 224 -51.70 -68.17 -30.39
C PHE A 224 -52.24 -66.77 -30.16
N SER A 225 -53.34 -66.57 -29.42
CA SER A 225 -53.97 -65.24 -29.28
C SER A 225 -53.01 -64.21 -28.67
N GLY A 226 -52.29 -64.57 -27.60
CA GLY A 226 -51.30 -63.68 -26.98
C GLY A 226 -50.08 -63.41 -27.87
N LEU A 227 -49.60 -64.43 -28.61
CA LEU A 227 -48.47 -64.27 -29.54
C LEU A 227 -48.83 -63.36 -30.73
N LEU A 228 -50.04 -63.48 -31.27
CA LEU A 228 -50.53 -62.66 -32.39
C LEU A 228 -50.75 -61.21 -31.96
N GLN A 229 -51.34 -61.01 -30.77
CA GLN A 229 -51.52 -59.68 -30.19
C GLN A 229 -50.16 -59.00 -29.93
N ASN A 230 -49.20 -59.72 -29.33
CA ASN A 230 -47.84 -59.21 -29.15
C ASN A 230 -47.14 -58.91 -30.48
N LEU A 231 -47.33 -59.74 -31.51
CA LEU A 231 -46.78 -59.49 -32.83
C LEU A 231 -47.37 -58.21 -33.46
N LYS A 232 -48.69 -58.02 -33.36
CA LYS A 232 -49.38 -56.81 -33.83
C LYS A 232 -48.86 -55.56 -33.12
N GLU A 233 -48.75 -55.60 -31.79
CA GLU A 233 -48.22 -54.49 -31.00
C GLU A 233 -46.75 -54.18 -31.34
N ASN A 234 -45.91 -55.21 -31.48
CA ASN A 234 -44.51 -55.04 -31.86
C ASN A 234 -44.37 -54.43 -33.27
N ILE A 235 -45.20 -54.85 -34.23
CA ILE A 235 -45.22 -54.28 -35.58
C ILE A 235 -45.59 -52.79 -35.53
N LEU A 236 -46.64 -52.43 -34.78
CA LEU A 236 -47.08 -51.03 -34.63
C LEU A 236 -46.02 -50.17 -33.91
N LEU A 237 -45.36 -50.70 -32.88
CA LEU A 237 -44.26 -50.03 -32.19
C LEU A 237 -43.07 -49.78 -33.12
N VAL A 238 -42.70 -50.76 -33.95
CA VAL A 238 -41.62 -50.61 -34.92
C VAL A 238 -41.99 -49.59 -36.00
N GLN A 239 -43.20 -49.63 -36.56
CA GLN A 239 -43.67 -48.67 -37.56
C GLN A 239 -43.69 -47.23 -37.03
N SER A 240 -44.21 -47.03 -35.82
CA SER A 240 -44.26 -45.69 -35.20
C SER A 240 -42.88 -45.19 -34.79
N GLY A 241 -42.04 -46.05 -34.18
CA GLY A 241 -40.69 -45.69 -33.75
C GLY A 241 -39.74 -45.31 -34.90
N THR A 242 -39.86 -45.99 -36.04
CA THR A 242 -39.04 -45.73 -37.23
C THR A 242 -39.48 -44.48 -37.99
N ALA A 243 -40.79 -44.24 -38.11
CA ALA A 243 -41.32 -42.97 -38.61
C ALA A 243 -40.88 -41.78 -37.73
N GLN A 244 -40.91 -41.95 -36.41
CA GLN A 244 -40.42 -40.96 -35.46
C GLN A 244 -38.90 -40.73 -35.58
N LEU A 245 -38.11 -41.78 -35.79
CA LEU A 245 -36.66 -41.67 -36.00
C LEU A 245 -36.31 -40.81 -37.21
N GLU A 246 -36.98 -41.02 -38.34
CA GLU A 246 -36.77 -40.20 -39.54
C GLU A 246 -37.17 -38.74 -39.31
N ALA A 247 -38.32 -38.49 -38.68
CA ALA A 247 -38.79 -37.14 -38.36
C ALA A 247 -37.82 -36.41 -37.42
N GLN A 248 -37.35 -37.08 -36.36
CA GLN A 248 -36.38 -36.51 -35.41
C GLN A 248 -35.02 -36.27 -36.07
N THR A 249 -34.56 -37.17 -36.93
CA THR A 249 -33.29 -37.00 -37.67
C THR A 249 -33.35 -35.77 -38.58
N LYS A 250 -34.44 -35.58 -39.34
CA LYS A 250 -34.65 -34.39 -40.16
C LYS A 250 -34.73 -33.11 -39.32
N ALA A 251 -35.44 -33.14 -38.20
CA ALA A 251 -35.55 -32.00 -37.29
C ALA A 251 -34.19 -31.62 -36.68
N ALA A 252 -33.39 -32.60 -36.26
CA ALA A 252 -32.05 -32.38 -35.73
C ALA A 252 -31.10 -31.80 -36.77
N LEU A 253 -31.11 -32.33 -38.00
CA LEU A 253 -30.31 -31.80 -39.11
C LEU A 253 -30.70 -30.35 -39.46
N SER A 254 -31.99 -30.04 -39.49
CA SER A 254 -32.48 -28.68 -39.71
C SER A 254 -32.04 -27.73 -38.59
N LYS A 255 -32.10 -28.17 -37.33
CA LYS A 255 -31.67 -27.36 -36.19
C LYS A 255 -30.15 -27.12 -36.22
N ALA A 256 -29.37 -28.14 -36.56
CA ALA A 256 -27.93 -28.00 -36.74
C ALA A 256 -27.57 -26.98 -37.84
N SER A 257 -28.25 -27.02 -38.99
CA SER A 257 -28.05 -26.00 -40.05
C SER A 257 -28.39 -24.59 -39.59
N LYS A 258 -29.50 -24.40 -38.88
CA LYS A 258 -29.87 -23.08 -38.34
C LYS A 258 -28.86 -22.56 -37.32
N THR A 259 -28.32 -23.46 -36.49
CA THR A 259 -27.27 -23.12 -35.53
C THR A 259 -25.98 -22.73 -36.24
N GLU A 260 -25.58 -23.46 -37.28
CA GLU A 260 -24.39 -23.16 -38.09
C GLU A 260 -24.49 -21.76 -38.71
N GLU A 261 -25.63 -21.42 -39.32
CA GLU A 261 -25.90 -20.09 -39.90
C GLU A 261 -25.89 -18.97 -38.85
N LEU A 262 -26.48 -19.20 -37.67
CA LEU A 262 -26.49 -18.23 -36.58
C LEU A 262 -25.07 -17.99 -36.04
N VAL A 263 -24.30 -19.06 -35.85
CA VAL A 263 -22.90 -18.99 -35.39
C VAL A 263 -22.05 -18.21 -36.41
N GLU A 264 -22.15 -18.54 -37.69
CA GLU A 264 -21.40 -17.84 -38.73
C GLU A 264 -21.73 -16.33 -38.80
N ARG A 265 -23.01 -15.98 -38.58
CA ARG A 265 -23.47 -14.59 -38.63
C ARG A 265 -23.16 -13.78 -37.36
N GLU A 266 -23.36 -14.36 -36.17
CA GLU A 266 -23.34 -13.61 -34.91
C GLU A 266 -22.04 -13.72 -34.14
N THR A 267 -21.26 -14.80 -34.31
CA THR A 267 -20.02 -14.97 -33.54
C THR A 267 -19.02 -13.84 -33.79
N ALA A 268 -18.92 -13.31 -35.02
CA ALA A 268 -18.02 -12.20 -35.30
C ALA A 268 -18.42 -10.93 -34.51
N ASN A 269 -19.73 -10.64 -34.46
CA ASN A 269 -20.26 -9.49 -33.73
C ASN A 269 -20.13 -9.68 -32.21
N ILE A 270 -20.36 -10.89 -31.71
CA ILE A 270 -20.18 -11.21 -30.29
C ILE A 270 -18.72 -11.01 -29.89
N ILE A 271 -17.76 -11.58 -30.63
CA ILE A 271 -16.34 -11.40 -30.32
C ILE A 271 -15.97 -9.91 -30.40
N LYS A 272 -16.47 -9.18 -31.40
CA LYS A 272 -16.22 -7.74 -31.52
C LYS A 272 -16.72 -6.96 -30.30
N ASN A 273 -17.95 -7.22 -29.86
CA ASN A 273 -18.56 -6.55 -28.72
C ASN A 273 -17.87 -6.91 -27.39
N GLU A 274 -17.59 -8.20 -27.15
CA GLU A 274 -16.89 -8.65 -25.93
C GLU A 274 -15.47 -8.09 -25.87
N THR A 275 -14.77 -8.05 -27.00
CA THR A 275 -13.41 -7.47 -27.04
C THR A 275 -13.46 -5.94 -26.84
N TRP A 276 -14.49 -5.27 -27.35
CA TRP A 276 -14.71 -3.84 -27.09
C TRP A 276 -14.98 -3.57 -25.62
N ALA A 277 -15.85 -4.34 -24.97
CA ALA A 277 -16.15 -4.21 -23.55
C ALA A 277 -14.89 -4.40 -22.69
N PHE A 278 -14.07 -5.41 -23.02
CA PHE A 278 -12.79 -5.64 -22.35
C PHE A 278 -11.81 -4.46 -22.53
N LEU A 279 -11.75 -3.89 -23.74
CA LEU A 279 -10.91 -2.73 -24.02
C LEU A 279 -11.36 -1.49 -23.24
N GLU A 280 -12.66 -1.21 -23.21
CA GLU A 280 -13.25 -0.11 -22.47
C GLU A 280 -12.92 -0.21 -20.98
N GLU A 281 -13.04 -1.41 -20.41
CA GLU A 281 -12.68 -1.67 -19.01
C GLU A 281 -11.17 -1.44 -18.75
N LEU A 282 -10.30 -1.87 -19.68
CA LEU A 282 -8.86 -1.56 -19.58
C LEU A 282 -8.57 -0.07 -19.63
N LEU A 283 -9.21 0.68 -20.52
CA LEU A 283 -9.03 2.14 -20.64
C LEU A 283 -9.52 2.86 -19.38
N ASP A 284 -10.65 2.43 -18.81
CA ASP A 284 -11.17 2.96 -17.55
C ASP A 284 -10.21 2.74 -16.38
N PHE A 285 -9.52 1.59 -16.32
CA PHE A 285 -8.46 1.37 -15.33
C PHE A 285 -7.31 2.38 -15.47
N PHE A 286 -6.87 2.70 -16.69
CA PHE A 286 -5.82 3.69 -16.90
C PHE A 286 -6.27 5.10 -16.52
N GLU A 287 -7.48 5.49 -16.89
CA GLU A 287 -8.06 6.79 -16.52
C GLU A 287 -8.18 6.93 -15.00
N THR A 288 -8.71 5.90 -14.34
CA THR A 288 -8.83 5.83 -12.89
C THR A 288 -7.46 5.93 -12.21
N TYR A 289 -6.46 5.21 -12.72
CA TYR A 289 -5.10 5.25 -12.18
C TYR A 289 -4.47 6.62 -12.32
N ILE A 290 -4.62 7.29 -13.46
CA ILE A 290 -4.10 8.64 -13.68
C ILE A 290 -4.79 9.65 -12.76
N SER A 291 -6.10 9.56 -12.62
CA SER A 291 -6.86 10.41 -11.68
C SER A 291 -6.38 10.22 -10.24
N TRP A 292 -6.20 8.96 -9.83
CA TRP A 292 -5.62 8.63 -8.53
C TRP A 292 -4.20 9.19 -8.37
N ALA A 293 -3.33 9.02 -9.37
CA ALA A 293 -1.94 9.50 -9.34
C ALA A 293 -1.88 11.02 -9.22
N LYS A 294 -2.71 11.76 -9.98
CA LYS A 294 -2.86 13.22 -9.87
C LYS A 294 -3.29 13.62 -8.46
N SER A 295 -4.31 12.98 -7.91
CA SER A 295 -4.81 13.27 -6.56
C SER A 295 -3.75 12.99 -5.48
N LYS A 296 -3.01 11.87 -5.60
CA LYS A 296 -1.96 11.52 -4.65
C LYS A 296 -0.76 12.44 -4.75
N LEU A 297 -0.28 12.77 -5.94
CA LEU A 297 0.85 13.69 -6.14
C LEU A 297 0.54 15.10 -5.61
N THR A 298 -0.67 15.58 -5.83
CA THR A 298 -1.08 16.93 -5.40
C THR A 298 -1.35 17.02 -3.90
N GLY A 299 -1.86 15.97 -3.25
CA GLY A 299 -2.34 16.06 -1.86
C GLY A 299 -1.60 15.22 -0.81
N ASP A 300 -1.10 14.05 -1.17
CA ASP A 300 -0.67 13.04 -0.19
C ASP A 300 0.82 12.68 -0.28
N VAL A 301 1.41 12.81 -1.46
CA VAL A 301 2.82 12.52 -1.69
C VAL A 301 3.67 13.72 -1.28
N ALA A 302 4.82 13.44 -0.66
CA ALA A 302 5.81 14.44 -0.28
C ALA A 302 5.22 15.57 0.60
N ARG A 303 4.49 15.22 1.66
CA ARG A 303 4.09 16.18 2.70
C ARG A 303 5.31 16.79 3.37
N CYS A 304 5.30 18.11 3.58
CA CYS A 304 6.48 18.83 4.07
C CYS A 304 6.50 19.15 5.56
N LYS A 305 5.56 18.62 6.36
CA LYS A 305 5.60 18.73 7.82
C LYS A 305 6.92 18.25 8.45
N PRO A 306 7.53 17.13 8.03
CA PRO A 306 8.81 16.69 8.60
C PRO A 306 9.94 17.71 8.38
N ILE A 307 9.90 18.45 7.26
CA ILE A 307 10.89 19.50 6.95
C ILE A 307 10.69 20.68 7.91
N ALA A 308 9.46 21.16 8.07
CA ALA A 308 9.15 22.23 9.02
C ALA A 308 9.53 21.83 10.46
N GLN A 309 9.19 20.62 10.89
CA GLN A 309 9.55 20.10 12.20
C GLN A 309 11.07 20.00 12.41
N THR A 310 11.83 19.64 11.37
CA THR A 310 13.29 19.60 11.47
C THR A 310 13.85 21.01 11.70
N LEU A 311 13.31 22.03 11.03
CA LEU A 311 13.70 23.42 11.23
C LEU A 311 13.30 23.94 12.62
N ASP A 312 12.08 23.66 13.07
CA ASP A 312 11.62 23.99 14.44
C ASP A 312 12.53 23.31 15.49
N ASN A 313 12.90 22.03 15.29
CA ASN A 313 13.79 21.32 16.21
C ASN A 313 15.21 21.90 16.21
N MET A 314 15.73 22.32 15.06
CA MET A 314 17.04 22.96 14.97
C MET A 314 17.07 24.31 15.67
N GLU A 315 15.99 25.10 15.58
CA GLU A 315 15.81 26.32 16.35
C GLU A 315 15.90 26.00 17.86
N VAL A 316 15.08 25.08 18.35
CA VAL A 316 15.05 24.71 19.77
C VAL A 316 16.42 24.24 20.26
N ILE A 317 17.10 23.35 19.51
CA ILE A 317 18.43 22.86 19.89
C ILE A 317 19.44 24.01 19.96
N THR A 318 19.46 24.88 18.96
CA THR A 318 20.47 25.94 18.88
C THR A 318 20.20 27.04 19.91
N CYS A 319 18.95 27.44 20.08
CA CYS A 319 18.55 28.55 20.91
C CYS A 319 18.47 28.16 22.39
N ASP A 320 17.70 27.12 22.71
CA ASP A 320 17.37 26.78 24.10
C ASP A 320 18.44 25.91 24.75
N TYR A 321 19.20 25.13 23.98
CA TYR A 321 20.28 24.30 24.54
C TYR A 321 21.65 24.93 24.37
N ILE A 322 22.05 25.31 23.16
CA ILE A 322 23.42 25.80 22.93
C ILE A 322 23.59 27.24 23.41
N LEU A 323 22.76 28.17 22.91
CA LEU A 323 22.92 29.59 23.19
C LEU A 323 22.56 29.94 24.63
N ASP A 324 21.50 29.37 25.19
CA ASP A 324 21.17 29.54 26.61
C ASP A 324 22.26 28.95 27.53
N SER A 325 22.85 27.80 27.19
CA SER A 325 23.99 27.27 27.96
C SER A 325 25.21 28.17 27.85
N LEU A 326 25.51 28.71 26.65
CA LEU A 326 26.59 29.67 26.46
C LEU A 326 26.32 30.96 27.26
N ASN A 327 25.06 31.39 27.33
CA ASN A 327 24.63 32.53 28.11
C ASN A 327 24.82 32.31 29.62
N ALA A 328 24.41 31.16 30.14
CA ALA A 328 24.65 30.77 31.52
C ALA A 328 26.15 30.66 31.84
N PHE A 329 26.95 30.15 30.89
CA PHE A 329 28.39 29.98 31.02
C PHE A 329 29.12 31.32 31.17
N TRP A 330 28.92 32.26 30.23
CA TRP A 330 29.59 33.56 30.31
C TRP A 330 29.10 34.37 31.52
N PHE A 331 27.82 34.26 31.88
CA PHE A 331 27.26 34.95 33.04
C PHE A 331 27.92 34.46 34.34
N SER A 332 28.09 33.14 34.48
CA SER A 332 28.76 32.52 35.63
C SER A 332 30.23 32.95 35.73
N LEU A 333 30.97 32.89 34.61
CA LEU A 333 32.38 33.31 34.57
C LEU A 333 32.54 34.82 34.78
N GLY A 334 31.61 35.63 34.29
CA GLY A 334 31.56 37.06 34.53
C GLY A 334 31.46 37.37 36.03
N TRP A 335 30.61 36.62 36.75
CA TRP A 335 30.47 36.75 38.20
C TRP A 335 31.73 36.30 38.96
N CYS A 336 32.37 35.21 38.52
CA CYS A 336 33.68 34.81 39.04
C CYS A 336 34.74 35.89 38.84
N THR A 337 34.76 36.54 37.67
CA THR A 337 35.66 37.67 37.36
C THR A 337 35.39 38.85 38.29
N PHE A 338 34.11 39.20 38.47
CA PHE A 338 33.69 40.32 39.29
C PHE A 338 34.15 40.17 40.75
N PHE A 339 34.01 38.96 41.31
CA PHE A 339 34.48 38.68 42.68
C PHE A 339 35.98 38.43 42.79
N LEU A 340 36.69 38.15 41.70
CA LEU A 340 38.13 37.94 41.72
C LEU A 340 38.89 39.20 42.19
N LEU A 341 38.42 40.41 41.84
CA LEU A 341 39.02 41.67 42.29
C LEU A 341 38.95 41.88 43.82
N PRO A 342 37.78 41.85 44.49
CA PRO A 342 37.72 41.95 45.95
C PRO A 342 38.42 40.77 46.64
N SER A 343 38.37 39.56 46.07
CA SER A 343 39.10 38.41 46.59
C SER A 343 40.62 38.60 46.58
N ILE A 344 41.20 39.23 45.54
CA ILE A 344 42.63 39.57 45.52
C ILE A 344 42.98 40.53 46.67
N ILE A 345 42.18 41.59 46.87
CA ILE A 345 42.44 42.59 47.92
C ILE A 345 42.42 41.92 49.30
N LEU A 346 41.41 41.08 49.55
CA LEU A 346 41.30 40.33 50.80
C LEU A 346 42.43 39.32 50.96
N ALA A 347 42.82 38.60 49.91
CA ALA A 347 43.92 37.64 49.95
C ALA A 347 45.26 38.30 50.27
N VAL A 348 45.57 39.46 49.68
CA VAL A 348 46.79 40.22 49.98
C VAL A 348 46.79 40.71 51.43
N ARG A 349 45.66 41.23 51.92
CA ARG A 349 45.51 41.67 53.32
C ARG A 349 45.69 40.51 54.29
N LEU A 350 45.03 39.38 54.04
CA LEU A 350 45.14 38.16 54.86
C LEU A 350 46.54 37.56 54.80
N ALA A 351 47.19 37.53 53.64
CA ALA A 351 48.56 37.01 53.50
C ALA A 351 49.53 37.72 54.46
N LYS A 352 49.38 39.03 54.67
CA LYS A 352 50.17 39.80 55.65
C LYS A 352 49.96 39.33 57.09
N PHE A 353 48.75 38.89 57.44
CA PHE A 353 48.42 38.37 58.77
C PHE A 353 48.78 36.89 58.97
N TYR A 354 49.00 36.13 57.90
CA TYR A 354 49.32 34.71 57.97
C TYR A 354 50.81 34.40 57.77
N ARG A 355 51.54 35.20 56.97
CA ARG A 355 52.99 35.00 56.75
C ARG A 355 53.79 35.31 58.02
N ARG A 356 54.80 34.49 58.31
CA ARG A 356 55.76 34.73 59.38
C ARG A 356 56.74 35.83 58.93
N MET A 357 57.06 36.78 59.80
CA MET A 357 58.11 37.78 59.54
C MET A 357 59.45 37.24 60.03
N ASP A 358 60.54 37.53 59.31
CA ASP A 358 61.88 37.02 59.64
C ASP A 358 62.61 37.91 60.66
N THR A 359 62.25 39.19 60.78
CA THR A 359 62.89 40.15 61.69
C THR A 359 61.87 41.01 62.43
N THR A 360 62.07 41.22 63.73
CA THR A 360 61.43 42.31 64.49
C THR A 360 62.37 43.50 64.56
N ASP A 361 61.88 44.71 64.31
CA ASP A 361 62.63 45.94 64.57
C ASP A 361 62.84 46.10 66.08
N VAL A 362 63.96 45.56 66.58
CA VAL A 362 64.44 45.87 67.92
C VAL A 362 65.17 47.20 67.83
N TYR A 363 64.60 48.25 68.45
CA TYR A 363 65.30 49.52 68.63
C TYR A 363 66.58 49.27 69.44
N ARG A 364 67.74 49.30 68.78
CA ARG A 364 69.05 49.29 69.46
C ARG A 364 69.38 50.73 69.88
N PRO A 365 69.56 51.03 71.19
CA PRO A 365 70.06 52.33 71.61
C PRO A 365 71.52 52.50 71.13
N PRO A 366 71.96 53.75 70.82
CA PRO A 366 73.29 54.01 70.30
C PRO A 366 74.36 53.65 71.33
N THR A 367 75.33 52.83 70.92
CA THR A 367 76.50 52.46 71.71
C THR A 367 77.42 53.68 71.86
N PHE A 368 77.52 54.22 73.07
CA PHE A 368 78.50 55.24 73.45
C PHE A 368 79.91 54.62 73.45
N ASN A 369 80.76 55.00 72.49
CA ASN A 369 82.17 54.67 72.47
C ASN A 369 82.93 55.55 73.48
N TYR A 370 83.59 54.92 74.46
CA TYR A 370 84.54 55.57 75.36
C TYR A 370 85.80 55.98 74.59
N TYR A 371 85.97 57.28 74.31
CA TYR A 371 87.24 57.85 73.88
C TYR A 371 88.16 58.06 75.09
N LYS A 372 89.31 57.38 75.11
CA LYS A 372 90.44 57.67 76.02
C LYS A 372 91.17 58.92 75.53
N ILE A 373 91.16 59.98 76.33
CA ILE A 373 91.91 61.22 76.09
C ILE A 373 93.40 60.98 76.42
N PRO A 374 94.35 61.24 75.50
CA PRO A 374 95.79 61.16 75.82
C PRO A 374 96.24 62.39 76.61
N ARG A 375 97.01 62.17 77.70
CA ARG A 375 97.66 63.25 78.47
C ARG A 375 98.92 63.76 77.73
N PRO A 376 99.19 65.07 77.75
CA PRO A 376 100.39 65.65 77.15
C PRO A 376 101.65 65.36 77.99
N SER A 377 102.73 64.97 77.31
CA SER A 377 104.09 64.95 77.83
C SER A 377 104.65 66.37 77.78
N MET A 378 104.97 66.96 78.94
CA MET A 378 105.81 68.16 78.99
C MET A 378 107.27 67.76 78.80
N ARG A 379 107.96 68.48 77.91
CA ARG A 379 109.42 68.53 77.80
C ARG A 379 109.82 70.00 78.04
N HIS A 380 110.69 70.17 79.03
CA HIS A 380 111.22 71.38 79.67
C HIS A 380 110.34 72.09 80.69
#